data_AF-A0A644ZHI0-F1
#
_entry.id   AF-A0A644ZHI0-F1
#
_cell.length_a   1.000
_cell.length_b   1.000
_cell.length_c   1.000
_cell.angle_alpha   90.00
_cell.angle_beta   90.00
_cell.angle_gamma   90.00
#
_symmetry.space_group_name_H-M   'P 1'
#
loop_
_entity.id
_entity.type
_entity.pdbx_description
1 polymer ?
#
loop_
_entity_poly.entity_id
_entity_poly.type
_entity_poly.pdbx_seq_one_letter_code
_entity_poly.pdbx_strand_id
1 'polypeptide(L)'
;MRAIEKAIQTSDIGINPQNDGKIIRLTFPQLTEERRKELTKQVKKYAENGKVAIRNIRRDAVEKYKDLKKKSEITEDDFKTYEKEIQDLTDKRCKEIDDLCAKKEAELMAV
;
A
#
# COMPACT_ATOMS: atom_id res chain seq x y z
N MET A 1 -16.59 22.89 -17.37
CA MET A 1 -16.35 21.53 -17.92
C MET A 1 -15.11 21.44 -18.81
N ARG A 2 -14.83 22.38 -19.72
CA ARG A 2 -13.62 22.34 -20.59
C ARG A 2 -12.29 22.17 -19.85
N ALA A 3 -12.11 22.76 -18.67
CA ALA A 3 -10.90 22.57 -17.87
C ALA A 3 -10.74 21.13 -17.35
N ILE A 4 -11.85 20.48 -16.98
CA ILE A 4 -11.89 19.10 -16.48
C ILE A 4 -11.61 18.12 -17.63
N GLU A 5 -12.24 18.34 -18.79
CA GLU A 5 -12.01 17.55 -20.00
C GLU A 5 -10.55 17.63 -20.46
N LYS A 6 -9.98 18.84 -20.48
CA LYS A 6 -8.58 19.05 -20.87
C LYS A 6 -7.62 18.38 -19.89
N ALA A 7 -7.87 18.48 -18.59
CA ALA A 7 -7.06 17.82 -17.57
C ALA A 7 -7.06 16.28 -17.72
N ILE A 8 -8.21 15.69 -18.07
CA ILE A 8 -8.32 14.25 -18.32
C ILE A 8 -7.60 13.86 -19.62
N GLN A 9 -7.74 14.63 -20.71
CA GLN A 9 -7.00 14.36 -21.95
C GLN A 9 -5.48 14.44 -21.77
N THR A 10 -5.00 15.38 -20.95
CA THR A 10 -3.56 15.53 -20.67
C THR A 10 -3.04 14.57 -19.61
N SER A 11 -3.91 13.77 -18.99
CA SER A 11 -3.49 12.81 -17.97
C SER A 11 -2.95 11.52 -18.60
N ASP A 12 -2.02 10.85 -17.91
CA ASP A 12 -1.43 9.58 -18.34
C ASP A 12 -2.40 8.38 -18.33
N ILE A 13 -3.70 8.64 -18.25
CA ILE A 13 -4.75 7.62 -18.25
C ILE A 13 -4.99 7.09 -19.68
N GLY A 14 -4.62 7.86 -20.72
CA GLY A 14 -4.67 7.41 -22.11
C GLY A 14 -6.08 7.22 -22.67
N ILE A 15 -7.06 7.95 -22.12
CA ILE A 15 -8.48 7.84 -22.49
C ILE A 15 -8.96 9.18 -23.06
N ASN A 16 -9.73 9.10 -24.14
CA ASN A 16 -10.42 10.26 -24.71
C ASN A 16 -11.78 10.45 -24.02
N PRO A 17 -11.97 11.52 -23.23
CA PRO A 17 -13.27 11.84 -22.64
C PRO A 17 -14.30 12.23 -23.71
N GLN A 18 -15.53 11.71 -23.59
CA GLN A 18 -16.69 12.20 -24.32
C GLN A 18 -17.48 13.19 -23.45
N ASN A 19 -17.76 14.38 -23.96
CA ASN A 19 -18.45 15.43 -23.22
C ASN A 19 -19.86 15.66 -23.78
N ASP A 20 -20.89 15.29 -23.00
CA ASP A 20 -22.31 15.46 -23.34
C ASP A 20 -22.87 16.81 -22.81
N GLY A 21 -22.00 17.77 -22.48
CA GLY A 21 -22.35 19.14 -22.04
C GLY A 21 -22.73 19.26 -20.56
N LYS A 22 -23.26 18.19 -19.95
CA LYS A 22 -23.48 18.08 -18.49
C LYS A 22 -22.69 16.95 -17.82
N ILE A 23 -22.21 15.98 -18.58
CA ILE A 23 -21.54 14.77 -18.09
C ILE A 23 -20.32 14.51 -18.98
N ILE A 24 -19.22 14.07 -18.36
CA ILE A 24 -18.03 13.59 -19.07
C ILE A 24 -18.00 12.06 -18.91
N ARG A 25 -18.08 11.34 -20.02
CA ARG A 25 -18.03 9.87 -20.08
C ARG A 25 -16.63 9.41 -20.45
N LEU A 26 -16.10 8.47 -19.67
CA LEU A 26 -14.80 7.84 -19.91
C LEU A 26 -15.03 6.38 -20.30
N THR A 27 -14.67 6.02 -21.52
CA THR A 27 -14.72 4.64 -21.99
C THR A 27 -13.40 3.95 -21.66
N PHE A 28 -13.41 3.06 -20.68
CA PHE A 28 -12.26 2.24 -20.31
C PHE A 28 -12.28 0.96 -21.14
N PRO A 29 -11.32 0.75 -22.07
CA PRO A 29 -11.17 -0.55 -22.70
C PRO A 29 -10.76 -1.59 -21.65
N GLN A 30 -11.13 -2.85 -21.86
CA GLN A 30 -10.66 -3.91 -20.98
C GLN A 30 -9.14 -3.98 -21.01
N LEU A 31 -8.53 -4.14 -19.84
CA LEU A 31 -7.09 -4.33 -19.74
C LEU A 31 -6.68 -5.61 -20.47
N THR A 32 -5.65 -5.52 -21.31
CA THR A 32 -5.00 -6.71 -21.90
C THR A 32 -4.41 -7.59 -20.81
N GLU A 33 -4.26 -8.88 -21.09
CA GLU A 33 -3.65 -9.82 -20.14
C GLU A 33 -2.21 -9.41 -19.77
N GLU A 34 -1.45 -8.87 -20.72
CA GLU A 34 -0.11 -8.33 -20.50
C GLU A 34 -0.12 -7.17 -19.51
N ARG A 35 -1.05 -6.22 -19.66
CA ARG A 35 -1.16 -5.08 -18.75
C ARG A 35 -1.63 -5.50 -17.36
N ARG A 36 -2.53 -6.49 -17.26
CA ARG A 36 -2.91 -7.09 -15.96
C ARG A 36 -1.70 -7.72 -15.27
N LYS A 37 -0.88 -8.50 -15.98
CA LYS A 37 0.35 -9.11 -15.44
C LYS A 37 1.35 -8.05 -14.94
N GLU A 38 1.50 -6.94 -15.66
CA GLU A 38 2.37 -5.84 -15.25
C GLU A 38 1.87 -5.16 -13.97
N LEU A 39 0.57 -4.88 -13.88
CA LEU A 39 -0.05 -4.31 -12.68
C LEU A 39 0.09 -5.26 -11.48
N THR A 40 -0.09 -6.56 -11.66
CA THR A 40 0.13 -7.57 -10.61
C THR A 40 1.56 -7.53 -10.08
N LYS A 41 2.58 -7.41 -10.96
CA LYS A 41 3.97 -7.25 -10.52
C LYS A 41 4.18 -5.96 -9.72
N GLN A 42 3.53 -4.88 -10.13
CA GLN A 42 3.61 -3.59 -9.45
C GLN A 42 2.97 -3.67 -8.05
N VAL A 43 1.81 -4.31 -7.91
CA VAL A 43 1.13 -4.55 -6.63
C VAL A 43 2.04 -5.34 -5.68
N LYS A 44 2.67 -6.43 -6.15
CA LYS A 44 3.64 -7.20 -5.36
C LYS A 44 4.82 -6.34 -4.88
N LYS A 45 5.35 -5.47 -5.75
CA LYS A 45 6.44 -4.55 -5.39
C LYS A 45 6.00 -3.59 -4.27
N TYR A 46 4.78 -3.04 -4.34
CA TYR A 46 4.26 -2.19 -3.27
C TYR A 46 4.06 -2.94 -1.96
N ALA A 47 3.55 -4.18 -2.01
CA ALA A 47 3.38 -5.02 -0.83
C ALA A 47 4.73 -5.30 -0.14
N GLU A 48 5.75 -5.70 -0.89
CA GLU A 48 7.08 -5.95 -0.34
C GLU A 48 7.73 -4.69 0.23
N ASN A 49 7.64 -3.56 -0.47
CA ASN A 49 8.12 -2.28 0.05
C ASN A 49 7.41 -1.89 1.36
N GLY A 50 6.10 -2.11 1.45
CA GLY A 50 5.31 -1.87 2.66
C GLY A 50 5.78 -2.74 3.84
N LYS A 51 6.00 -4.04 3.61
CA LYS A 51 6.54 -4.95 4.63
C LYS A 51 7.95 -4.54 5.09
N VAL A 52 8.82 -4.14 4.16
CA VAL A 52 10.16 -3.65 4.48
C VAL A 52 10.08 -2.40 5.37
N ALA A 53 9.21 -1.45 5.04
CA ALA A 53 8.99 -0.25 5.85
C ALA A 53 8.53 -0.59 7.27
N ILE A 54 7.56 -1.51 7.43
CA ILE A 54 7.12 -1.96 8.76
C ILE A 54 8.27 -2.60 9.55
N ARG A 55 9.06 -3.46 8.92
CA ARG A 55 10.20 -4.11 9.59
C ARG A 55 11.27 -3.12 10.02
N ASN A 56 11.49 -2.04 9.25
CA ASN A 56 12.39 -0.96 9.63
C ASN A 56 11.85 -0.18 10.83
N ILE A 57 10.57 0.23 10.80
CA ILE A 57 9.92 0.91 11.93
C ILE A 57 9.99 0.05 13.20
N ARG A 58 9.79 -1.27 13.08
CA ARG A 58 9.93 -2.20 14.19
C ARG A 58 11.34 -2.16 14.79
N ARG A 59 12.38 -2.20 13.95
CA ARG A 59 13.78 -2.10 14.42
C ARG A 59 14.03 -0.80 15.16
N ASP A 60 13.62 0.32 14.57
CA ASP A 60 13.80 1.66 15.15
C ASP A 60 13.07 1.78 16.50
N ALA A 61 11.86 1.21 16.61
CA ALA A 61 11.11 1.18 17.86
C ALA A 61 11.83 0.34 18.92
N VAL A 62 12.28 -0.88 18.58
CA VAL A 62 13.01 -1.75 19.51
C VAL A 62 14.32 -1.11 19.98
N GLU A 63 15.06 -0.43 19.10
CA GLU A 63 16.26 0.32 19.50
C GLU A 63 15.95 1.44 20.49
N LYS A 64 14.87 2.20 20.25
CA LYS A 64 14.41 3.24 21.21
C LYS A 64 14.10 2.65 22.58
N TYR A 65 13.37 1.54 22.64
CA TYR A 65 13.06 0.88 23.91
C TYR A 65 14.31 0.33 24.60
N LYS A 66 15.30 -0.17 23.85
CA LYS A 66 16.60 -0.58 24.43
C LYS A 66 17.33 0.59 25.07
N ASP A 67 17.30 1.76 24.44
CA ASP A 67 17.94 2.95 24.99
C ASP A 67 17.18 3.52 26.20
N LEU A 68 15.85 3.47 26.20
CA LEU A 68 15.04 3.80 27.39
C LEU A 68 15.35 2.87 28.57
N LYS A 69 15.54 1.56 28.31
CA LYS A 69 15.97 0.60 29.34
C LYS A 69 17.34 0.94 29.90
N LYS A 70 18.31 1.31 29.06
CA LYS A 70 19.65 1.76 29.51
C LYS A 70 19.58 3.02 30.37
N LYS A 71 18.69 3.95 30.02
CA LYS A 71 18.43 5.17 30.80
C LYS A 71 17.62 4.92 32.08
N SER A 72 17.25 3.67 32.35
CA SER A 72 16.38 3.28 33.48
C SER A 72 15.02 3.99 33.48
N GLU A 73 14.55 4.42 32.30
CA GLU A 73 13.22 5.02 32.13
C GLU A 73 12.11 3.96 32.05
N ILE A 74 12.48 2.71 31.71
CA ILE A 74 11.57 1.55 31.68
C ILE A 74 12.24 0.34 32.36
N THR A 75 11.45 -0.55 32.93
CA THR A 75 11.95 -1.79 33.56
C THR A 75 12.22 -2.88 32.51
N GLU A 76 12.87 -3.97 32.93
CA GLU A 76 13.09 -5.13 32.08
C GLU A 76 11.78 -5.86 31.71
N ASP A 77 10.80 -5.83 32.61
CA ASP A 77 9.47 -6.41 32.36
C ASP A 77 8.66 -5.55 31.39
N ASP A 78 8.74 -4.22 31.51
CA ASP A 78 8.13 -3.31 30.54
C ASP A 78 8.74 -3.50 29.15
N PHE A 79 10.06 -3.63 29.05
CA PHE A 79 10.75 -3.85 27.78
C PHE A 79 10.26 -5.13 27.09
N LYS A 80 10.14 -6.24 27.82
CA LYS A 80 9.61 -7.51 27.26
C LYS A 80 8.16 -7.38 26.80
N THR A 81 7.36 -6.61 27.53
CA THR A 81 5.95 -6.37 27.16
C THR A 81 5.86 -5.57 25.87
N TYR A 82 6.57 -4.43 25.78
CA TYR A 82 6.60 -3.62 24.56
C TYR A 82 7.19 -4.35 23.36
N GLU A 83 8.24 -5.16 23.56
CA GLU A 83 8.82 -5.98 22.49
C GLU A 83 7.78 -6.95 21.91
N LYS A 84 7.00 -7.61 22.77
CA LYS A 84 5.92 -8.50 22.35
C LYS A 84 4.81 -7.76 21.63
N GLU A 85 4.33 -6.64 22.17
CA GLU A 85 3.26 -5.85 21.54
C GLU A 85 3.66 -5.33 20.16
N ILE A 86 4.90 -4.84 20.01
CA ILE A 86 5.45 -4.39 18.73
C ILE A 86 5.56 -5.55 17.73
N GLN A 87 5.96 -6.73 18.20
CA GLN A 87 6.03 -7.92 17.37
C GLN A 87 4.64 -8.33 16.88
N ASP A 88 3.66 -8.44 17.78
CA ASP A 88 2.27 -8.79 17.46
C ASP A 88 1.65 -7.76 16.49
N LEU A 89 1.90 -6.47 16.70
CA LEU A 89 1.45 -5.40 15.81
C LEU A 89 2.09 -5.51 14.42
N THR A 90 3.40 -5.79 14.37
CA THR A 90 4.14 -5.96 13.10
C THR A 90 3.60 -7.13 12.30
N ASP A 91 3.37 -8.27 12.95
CA ASP A 91 2.87 -9.48 12.31
C ASP A 91 1.43 -9.28 11.80
N LYS A 92 0.59 -8.61 12.59
CA LYS A 92 -0.77 -8.22 12.17
C LYS A 92 -0.74 -7.36 10.91
N ARG A 93 0.09 -6.31 10.88
CA ARG A 93 0.17 -5.41 9.72
C ARG A 93 0.78 -6.07 8.49
N CYS A 94 1.75 -6.97 8.67
CA CYS A 94 2.29 -7.75 7.56
C CYS A 94 1.21 -8.65 6.93
N LYS A 95 0.40 -9.31 7.77
CA LYS A 95 -0.73 -10.12 7.31
C LYS A 95 -1.79 -9.29 6.57
N GLU A 96 -2.12 -8.11 7.08
CA GLU A 96 -3.04 -7.19 6.39
C GLU A 96 -2.53 -6.78 5.00
N ILE A 97 -1.22 -6.55 4.84
CA ILE A 97 -0.61 -6.26 3.53
C ILE A 97 -0.73 -7.47 2.60
N ASP A 98 -0.46 -8.68 3.10
CA ASP A 98 -0.59 -9.92 2.31
C ASP A 98 -2.03 -10.13 1.81
N ASP A 99 -3.01 -9.94 2.70
CA ASP A 99 -4.43 -10.06 2.37
C ASP A 99 -4.85 -9.00 1.34
N LEU A 100 -4.38 -7.76 1.47
CA LEU A 100 -4.66 -6.69 0.50
C LEU A 100 -4.01 -6.97 -0.86
N CYS A 101 -2.78 -7.48 -0.87
CA CYS A 101 -2.08 -7.88 -2.09
C CYS A 101 -2.86 -8.98 -2.81
N ALA A 102 -3.22 -10.05 -2.09
CA ALA A 102 -3.99 -11.17 -2.65
C ALA A 102 -5.35 -10.73 -3.20
N LYS A 103 -6.09 -9.87 -2.47
CA LYS A 103 -7.36 -9.30 -2.95
C LYS A 103 -7.18 -8.50 -4.23
N LYS A 104 -6.14 -7.65 -4.30
CA LYS A 104 -5.92 -6.81 -5.48
C LYS A 104 -5.43 -7.62 -6.69
N GLU A 105 -4.63 -8.65 -6.47
CA GLU A 105 -4.24 -9.60 -7.52
C GLU A 105 -5.45 -10.34 -8.08
N ALA A 106 -6.35 -10.82 -7.20
CA ALA A 106 -7.59 -11.48 -7.63
C ALA A 106 -8.49 -10.53 -8.42
N GLU A 107 -8.65 -9.27 -7.97
CA GLU A 107 -9.43 -8.24 -8.70
C GLU A 107 -8.83 -7.94 -10.08
N LEU A 108 -7.50 -7.85 -10.18
CA LEU A 108 -6.81 -7.60 -11.46
C LEU A 108 -6.91 -8.78 -12.43
N MET A 109 -7.08 -10.01 -11.93
CA MET A 109 -7.17 -11.22 -12.74
C MET A 109 -8.62 -11.66 -13.00
N ALA A 110 -9.57 -11.22 -12.18
CA ALA A 110 -11.00 -11.45 -12.41
C ALA A 110 -11.47 -10.67 -13.65
N VAL A 111 -12.21 -11.34 -14.52
CA VAL A 111 -12.89 -10.76 -15.70
C VAL A 111 -14.35 -10.59 -15.38
#